data_AF-A0A6B1HJ94-F1
#
_entry.id   AF-A0A6B1HJ94-F1
#
_cell.length_a   1.000
_cell.length_b   1.000
_cell.length_c   1.000
_cell.angle_alpha   90.00
_cell.angle_beta   90.00
_cell.angle_gamma   90.00
#
_symmetry.space_group_name_H-M   'P 1'
#
loop_
_entity.id
_entity.type
_entity.pdbx_description
1 polymer ?
#
loop_
_entity_poly.entity_id
_entity_poly.type
_entity_poly.pdbx_seq_one_letter_code
_entity_poly.pdbx_strand_id
1 'polypeptide(L)'
;MATADLPAPGPRPTRLFRNGNSQAVRIPRALAFRSDKTQVEIERQGDELIIRPVQRRLKGLGSAFRELAPHFEDFGREQPPLESRDWEFRKPKP
;
A
#
# COMPACT_ATOMS: atom_id res chain seq x y z
N MET A 1 8.04 -8.02 11.76
CA MET A 1 8.10 -6.69 12.42
C MET A 1 6.76 -5.99 12.20
N ALA A 2 5.91 -5.96 13.22
CA ALA A 2 4.62 -5.29 13.16
C ALA A 2 4.86 -3.78 13.01
N THR A 3 4.33 -3.17 11.95
CA THR A 3 4.18 -1.73 11.87
C THR A 3 3.28 -1.32 13.02
N ALA A 4 3.86 -0.71 14.07
CA ALA A 4 3.10 -0.13 15.15
C ALA A 4 2.14 0.90 14.54
N ASP A 5 0.84 0.64 14.69
CA ASP A 5 -0.23 1.53 14.30
C ASP A 5 -0.14 2.76 15.20
N LEU A 6 0.45 3.85 14.70
CA LEU A 6 0.40 5.14 15.39
C LEU A 6 -1.08 5.52 15.55
N PRO A 7 -1.51 6.01 16.72
CA PRO A 7 -2.90 6.39 16.91
C PRO A 7 -3.29 7.38 15.81
N ALA A 8 -4.36 7.07 15.09
CA ALA A 8 -4.85 7.90 14.00
C ALA A 8 -4.99 9.34 14.50
N PRO A 9 -4.51 10.34 13.73
CA PRO A 9 -4.60 11.72 14.16
C PRO A 9 -6.06 12.10 14.40
N GLY A 10 -6.32 12.83 15.49
CA GLY A 10 -7.65 13.29 15.87
C GLY A 10 -8.34 14.13 14.78
N PRO A 11 -9.67 14.35 14.92
CA PRO A 11 -10.47 15.04 13.91
C PRO A 11 -9.92 16.44 13.65
N ARG A 12 -9.82 16.80 12.37
CA ARG A 12 -9.39 18.14 11.95
C ARG A 12 -10.50 18.82 11.16
N PRO A 13 -10.98 20.00 11.59
CA PRO A 13 -12.00 20.72 10.85
C PRO A 13 -11.44 21.12 9.49
N THR A 14 -12.28 20.96 8.47
CA THR A 14 -11.97 21.35 7.09
C THR A 14 -13.23 21.92 6.46
N ARG A 15 -13.09 22.53 5.29
CA ARG A 15 -14.19 23.14 4.55
C ARG A 15 -14.56 22.30 3.34
N LEU A 16 -15.87 22.24 3.08
CA LEU A 16 -16.41 21.76 1.81
C LEU A 16 -16.21 22.83 0.74
N PHE A 17 -15.93 22.40 -0.48
CA PHE A 17 -15.83 23.25 -1.64
C PHE A 17 -16.39 22.56 -2.89
N ARG A 18 -16.49 23.28 -3.99
CA ARG A 18 -16.89 22.74 -5.30
C ARG A 18 -15.66 22.51 -6.17
N ASN A 19 -15.59 21.36 -6.83
CA ASN A 19 -14.64 21.08 -7.90
C ASN A 19 -15.43 20.68 -9.15
N GLY A 20 -15.53 21.59 -10.11
CA GLY A 20 -16.51 21.48 -11.21
C GLY A 20 -17.94 21.37 -10.66
N ASN A 21 -18.69 20.38 -11.15
CA ASN A 21 -20.06 20.11 -10.69
C ASN A 21 -20.13 19.26 -9.41
N SER A 22 -18.99 18.85 -8.86
CA SER A 22 -18.91 17.95 -7.71
C SER A 22 -18.63 18.70 -6.41
N GLN A 23 -19.13 18.15 -5.29
CA GLN A 23 -18.71 18.56 -3.95
C GLN A 23 -17.38 17.87 -3.60
N ALA A 24 -16.48 18.58 -2.92
CA ALA A 24 -15.19 18.08 -2.52
C ALA A 24 -14.86 18.50 -1.07
N VAL A 25 -14.10 17.65 -0.39
CA VAL A 25 -13.56 17.89 0.95
C VAL A 25 -12.05 18.04 0.84
N ARG A 26 -11.48 19.08 1.46
CA ARG A 26 -10.02 19.19 1.58
C ARG A 26 -9.54 18.26 2.69
N ILE A 27 -8.72 17.28 2.37
CA ILE A 27 -8.12 16.37 3.35
C ILE A 27 -6.76 16.97 3.81
N PRO A 28 -6.59 17.32 5.11
CA PRO A 28 -5.32 17.79 5.63
C PRO A 28 -4.21 16.74 5.46
N ARG A 29 -2.96 17.17 5.27
CA ARG A 29 -1.81 16.27 5.04
C ARG A 29 -1.66 15.17 6.08
N ALA A 30 -1.99 15.45 7.35
CA ALA A 30 -1.93 14.45 8.43
C ALA A 30 -2.96 13.31 8.27
N LEU A 31 -4.06 13.53 7.54
CA LEU A 31 -5.14 12.57 7.29
C LEU A 31 -5.13 12.04 5.85
N ALA A 32 -4.22 12.53 5.00
CA ALA A 32 -4.16 12.16 3.59
C ALA A 32 -3.68 10.72 3.42
N PHE A 33 -4.21 10.04 2.41
CA PHE A 33 -3.67 8.74 1.98
C PHE A 33 -2.22 8.91 1.49
N ARG A 34 -1.45 7.81 1.52
CA ARG A 34 -0.03 7.83 1.14
C ARG A 34 0.22 8.28 -0.30
N SER A 35 -0.77 8.13 -1.19
CA SER A 35 -0.66 8.49 -2.60
C SER A 35 -1.88 9.28 -3.06
N ASP A 36 -1.65 10.32 -3.85
CA ASP A 36 -2.70 11.10 -4.50
C ASP A 36 -3.47 10.29 -5.58
N LYS A 37 -2.94 9.12 -5.97
CA LYS A 37 -3.56 8.20 -6.93
C LYS A 37 -4.36 7.08 -6.25
N THR A 38 -4.50 7.11 -4.93
CA THR A 38 -5.29 6.10 -4.20
C THR A 38 -6.75 6.19 -4.65
N GLN A 39 -7.24 5.12 -5.29
CA GLN A 39 -8.67 4.96 -5.54
C GLN A 39 -9.39 4.72 -4.22
N VAL A 40 -10.53 5.38 -4.04
CA VAL A 40 -11.31 5.31 -2.81
C VAL A 40 -12.77 5.00 -3.11
N GLU A 41 -13.41 4.29 -2.19
CA GLU A 41 -14.86 4.14 -2.11
C GLU A 41 -15.40 5.07 -1.02
N ILE A 42 -16.60 5.60 -1.23
CA ILE A 42 -17.29 6.48 -0.28
C ILE A 42 -18.66 5.89 0.01
N GLU A 43 -18.98 5.73 1.29
CA GLU A 43 -20.28 5.24 1.79
C GLU A 43 -20.87 6.26 2.76
N ARG A 44 -22.20 6.43 2.75
CA ARG A 44 -22.92 7.24 3.74
C ARG A 44 -23.53 6.34 4.81
N GLN A 45 -23.26 6.65 6.07
CA GLN A 45 -23.88 6.00 7.23
C GLN A 45 -24.53 7.07 8.10
N GLY A 46 -25.85 7.21 8.02
CA GLY A 46 -26.56 8.32 8.67
C GLY A 46 -26.02 9.66 8.18
N ASP A 47 -25.46 10.46 9.09
CA ASP A 47 -24.83 11.76 8.82
C ASP A 47 -23.33 11.70 8.54
N GLU A 48 -22.74 10.51 8.56
CA GLU A 48 -21.32 10.29 8.35
C GLU A 48 -21.02 9.88 6.90
N LEU A 49 -19.87 10.34 6.38
CA LEU A 49 -19.29 9.85 5.14
C LEU A 49 -18.02 9.06 5.47
N ILE A 50 -18.02 7.78 5.16
CA ILE A 50 -16.89 6.88 5.37
C ILE A 50 -16.14 6.71 4.06
N ILE A 51 -14.88 7.13 4.04
CA ILE A 51 -14.00 7.04 2.87
C ILE A 51 -12.96 5.94 3.12
N ARG A 52 -12.92 4.93 2.26
CA ARG A 52 -12.00 3.78 2.38
C ARG A 52 -11.17 3.62 1.11
N PRO A 53 -9.87 3.30 1.19
CA PRO A 53 -9.08 2.98 0.01
C PRO A 53 -9.58 1.68 -0.61
N VAL A 54 -9.73 1.66 -1.94
CA VAL A 54 -10.07 0.45 -2.67
C VAL A 54 -8.88 -0.50 -2.57
N GLN A 55 -9.03 -1.59 -1.82
CA GLN A 55 -8.03 -2.64 -1.82
C GLN A 55 -8.04 -3.34 -3.19
N ARG A 56 -7.00 -3.10 -3.98
CA ARG A 56 -6.68 -3.94 -5.13
C ARG A 56 -6.24 -5.31 -4.64
N ARG A 57 -7.22 -6.17 -4.34
CA ARG A 57 -6.96 -7.59 -4.17
C ARG A 57 -6.52 -8.14 -5.52
N LEU A 58 -5.43 -8.90 -5.54
CA LEU A 58 -5.08 -9.73 -6.70
C LEU A 58 -6.19 -10.78 -6.84
N LYS A 59 -7.23 -10.44 -7.62
CA LYS A 59 -8.32 -11.36 -7.92
C LYS A 59 -7.71 -12.59 -8.59
N GLY A 60 -8.11 -13.77 -8.13
CA GLY A 60 -7.61 -15.03 -8.68
C GLY A 60 -6.19 -15.39 -8.27
N LEU A 61 -5.57 -14.71 -7.30
CA LEU A 61 -4.23 -15.10 -6.83
C LEU A 61 -4.21 -16.54 -6.30
N GLY A 62 -5.23 -16.92 -5.53
CA GLY A 62 -5.36 -18.29 -5.02
C GLY A 62 -5.74 -19.33 -6.08
N SER A 63 -6.34 -18.94 -7.20
CA SER A 63 -6.54 -19.85 -8.35
C SER A 63 -5.25 -19.98 -9.15
N ALA A 64 -4.55 -18.87 -9.40
CA ALA A 64 -3.25 -18.86 -10.05
C ALA A 64 -2.21 -19.71 -9.30
N PHE A 65 -2.17 -19.66 -7.96
CA PHE A 65 -1.32 -20.54 -7.17
C PHE A 65 -1.72 -22.01 -7.27
N ARG A 66 -3.02 -22.33 -7.39
CA ARG A 66 -3.49 -23.71 -7.57
C ARG A 66 -3.17 -24.27 -8.95
N GLU A 67 -3.25 -23.45 -9.99
CA GLU A 67 -2.85 -23.81 -11.36
C GLU A 67 -1.33 -23.97 -11.48
N LEU A 68 -0.56 -23.18 -10.75
CA LEU A 68 0.91 -23.27 -10.72
C LEU A 68 1.42 -24.44 -9.88
N ALA A 69 0.71 -24.85 -8.82
CA ALA A 69 1.18 -25.86 -7.86
C ALA A 69 1.64 -27.19 -8.49
N PRO A 70 0.92 -27.79 -9.46
CA PRO A 70 1.37 -29.02 -10.13
C PRO A 70 2.68 -28.86 -10.91
N HIS A 71 2.97 -27.65 -11.37
CA HIS A 71 4.16 -27.33 -12.17
C HIS A 71 5.28 -26.72 -11.34
N PHE A 72 5.09 -26.57 -10.02
CA PHE A 72 6.04 -25.84 -9.19
C PHE A 72 7.43 -26.51 -9.17
N GLU A 73 7.45 -27.85 -9.22
CA GLU A 73 8.68 -28.66 -9.27
C GLU A 73 9.36 -28.61 -10.66
N ASP A 74 8.59 -28.37 -11.73
CA ASP A 74 9.11 -28.21 -13.11
C ASP A 74 10.01 -26.95 -13.24
N PHE A 75 9.83 -25.98 -12.33
CA PHE A 75 10.60 -24.73 -12.27
C PHE A 75 11.64 -24.72 -11.16
N GLY A 76 12.11 -25.90 -10.73
CA GLY A 76 13.20 -26.04 -9.77
C GLY A 76 14.37 -25.10 -10.09
N ARG A 77 14.82 -24.33 -9.10
CA ARG A 77 15.92 -23.38 -9.25
C ARG A 77 17.18 -23.99 -8.63
N GLU A 78 18.22 -24.16 -9.42
CA GLU A 78 19.57 -24.38 -8.87
C GLU A 78 20.06 -23.06 -8.31
N GLN A 79 19.86 -22.85 -7.01
CA GLN A 79 20.45 -21.70 -6.33
C GLN A 79 21.93 -22.01 -6.09
N PRO A 80 22.87 -21.32 -6.76
CA PRO A 80 24.28 -21.53 -6.49
C PRO A 80 24.58 -21.14 -5.03
N PRO A 81 25.60 -21.76 -4.41
CA PRO A 81 26.08 -21.33 -3.11
C PRO A 81 26.44 -19.85 -3.16
N LEU A 82 26.14 -19.15 -2.06
CA LEU A 82 26.47 -17.74 -1.94
C LEU A 82 27.98 -17.56 -2.07
N GLU A 83 28.42 -16.75 -3.03
CA GLU A 83 29.84 -16.46 -3.21
C GLU A 83 30.33 -15.56 -2.08
N SER A 84 31.36 -15.99 -1.35
CA SER A 84 32.03 -15.16 -0.37
C SER A 84 32.84 -14.10 -1.12
N ARG A 85 32.46 -12.83 -0.97
CA ARG A 85 33.26 -11.71 -1.45
C ARG A 85 33.95 -11.05 -0.26
N ASP A 86 35.27 -11.00 -0.31
CA ASP A 86 36.07 -10.16 0.58
C ASP A 86 35.80 -8.70 0.21
N TRP A 87 34.79 -8.14 0.84
CA TRP A 87 34.57 -6.71 0.81
C TRP A 87 35.73 -6.08 1.59
N GLU A 88 36.72 -5.53 0.90
CA GLU A 88 37.58 -4.56 1.54
C GLU A 88 36.75 -3.28 1.71
N PHE A 89 36.24 -3.01 2.93
CA PHE A 89 35.74 -1.66 3.23
C PHE A 89 36.93 -0.72 3.14
N ARG A 90 37.15 -0.14 1.95
CA ARG A 90 38.10 0.94 1.79
C ARG A 90 37.57 2.09 2.65
N LYS A 91 38.28 2.41 3.73
CA LYS A 91 37.95 3.59 4.54
C LYS A 91 37.88 4.81 3.62
N PRO A 92 36.87 5.69 3.76
CA PRO A 92 36.82 6.91 2.98
C PRO A 92 38.12 7.68 3.20
N LYS A 93 38.73 8.14 2.10
CA LYS A 93 39.93 8.99 2.15
C LYS A 93 39.54 10.30 2.86
N PRO A 94 40.35 10.81 3.79
CA PRO A 94 40.06 12.06 4.50
C PRO A 94 39.92 13.24 3.54
#